data_AF-A0A7J9YD93-F1
#
_entry.id   AF-A0A7J9YD93-F1
#
_cell.length_a   1.000
_cell.length_b   1.000
_cell.length_c   1.000
_cell.angle_alpha   90.00
_cell.angle_beta   90.00
_cell.angle_gamma   90.00
#
_symmetry.space_group_name_H-M   'P 1'
#
loop_
_entity.id
_entity.type
_entity.pdbx_description
1 polymer ?
#
loop_
_entity_poly.entity_id
_entity_poly.type
_entity_poly.pdbx_seq_one_letter_code
_entity_poly.pdbx_strand_id
1 'polypeptide(L)'
;MTATIERPPQRVCAAFGVTADELRPPGIHRGWHSGRIELRPVTDTAETLWAAHALGSVSVPDLRIAQPARATDGRQVVGGWKAYRTADGEADTADDVGAAPGFDDIVLVSVKLHQAVAHL
;
A
#
# COMPACT_ATOMS: atom_id res chain seq x y z
N MET A 1 1.04 -14.21 -18.75
CA MET A 1 -0.12 -13.33 -18.99
C MET A 1 -0.06 -12.20 -17.97
N THR A 2 0.34 -11.00 -18.37
CA THR A 2 0.38 -9.84 -17.47
C THR A 2 -1.04 -9.31 -17.36
N ALA A 3 -1.74 -9.62 -16.26
CA ALA A 3 -3.06 -9.08 -16.02
C ALA A 3 -2.95 -7.55 -15.92
N THR A 4 -3.47 -6.84 -16.93
CA THR A 4 -3.61 -5.38 -16.91
C THR A 4 -4.55 -5.02 -15.78
N ILE A 5 -4.06 -4.24 -14.83
CA ILE A 5 -4.89 -3.76 -13.72
C ILE A 5 -5.76 -2.64 -14.27
N GLU A 6 -7.07 -2.76 -14.11
CA GLU A 6 -8.00 -1.72 -14.52
C GLU A 6 -7.69 -0.41 -13.80
N ARG A 7 -7.88 0.73 -14.47
CA ARG A 7 -7.71 2.04 -13.84
C ARG A 7 -8.80 2.27 -12.80
N PRO A 8 -8.48 2.77 -11.59
CA PRO A 8 -9.51 3.07 -10.60
C PRO A 8 -10.48 4.13 -11.14
N PRO A 9 -11.79 3.95 -10.94
CA PRO A 9 -12.78 4.94 -11.33
C PRO A 9 -12.57 6.29 -10.62
N GLN A 10 -12.93 7.40 -11.26
CA GLN A 10 -12.76 8.75 -10.70
C GLN A 10 -13.36 8.93 -9.29
N ARG A 11 -14.51 8.30 -9.02
CA ARG A 11 -15.15 8.31 -7.70
C ARG A 11 -14.29 7.65 -6.60
N VAL A 12 -13.53 6.62 -6.95
CA VAL A 12 -12.59 5.95 -6.04
C VAL A 12 -11.41 6.86 -5.76
N CYS A 13 -10.84 7.45 -6.80
CA CYS A 13 -9.75 8.42 -6.68
C CYS A 13 -10.15 9.56 -5.73
N ALA A 14 -11.32 10.17 -5.97
CA ALA A 14 -11.84 11.25 -5.15
C ALA A 14 -12.06 10.83 -3.69
N ALA A 15 -12.55 9.61 -3.45
CA ALA A 15 -12.75 9.09 -2.09
C ALA A 15 -11.46 9.00 -1.28
N PHE A 16 -10.32 8.77 -1.94
CA PHE A 16 -8.98 8.73 -1.31
C PHE A 16 -8.19 10.04 -1.49
N GLY A 17 -8.83 11.12 -1.96
CA GLY A 17 -8.22 12.44 -2.08
C GLY A 17 -7.18 12.57 -3.20
N VAL A 18 -7.27 11.74 -4.23
CA VAL A 18 -6.41 11.82 -5.43
C VAL A 18 -7.23 12.07 -6.68
N THR A 19 -6.60 12.63 -7.72
CA THR A 19 -7.25 12.78 -9.03
C THR A 19 -6.86 11.62 -9.96
N ALA A 20 -7.77 11.22 -10.86
CA ALA A 20 -7.50 10.13 -11.79
C ALA A 20 -6.39 10.47 -12.80
N ASP A 21 -6.25 11.75 -13.16
CA ASP A 21 -5.29 12.23 -14.15
C ASP A 21 -3.85 12.21 -13.62
N GLU A 22 -3.66 12.38 -12.31
CA GLU A 22 -2.35 12.29 -11.65
C GLU A 22 -1.88 10.84 -11.41
N LEU A 23 -2.75 9.84 -11.65
CA LEU A 23 -2.38 8.45 -11.42
C LEU A 23 -1.38 7.95 -12.46
N ARG A 24 -0.22 7.55 -11.96
CA ARG A 24 0.79 6.82 -12.70
C ARG A 24 0.44 5.32 -12.75
N PRO A 25 0.72 4.64 -13.87
CA PRO A 25 0.43 3.23 -14.04
C PRO A 25 1.21 2.39 -13.02
N PRO A 26 0.67 1.22 -12.62
CA PRO A 26 1.32 0.35 -11.66
C PRO A 26 2.70 -0.13 -12.14
N GLY A 27 3.72 0.06 -11.29
CA GLY A 27 4.98 -0.66 -11.39
C GLY A 27 4.86 -2.15 -11.02
N ILE A 28 5.95 -2.76 -10.56
CA ILE A 28 6.01 -4.19 -10.19
C ILE A 28 4.97 -4.58 -9.12
N HIS A 29 4.56 -3.62 -8.28
CA HIS A 29 3.71 -3.83 -7.11
C HIS A 29 2.20 -3.74 -7.35
N ARG A 30 1.75 -3.69 -8.62
CA ARG A 30 0.32 -3.86 -8.96
C ARG A 30 -0.64 -2.82 -8.33
N GLY A 31 -0.19 -1.61 -8.05
CA GLY A 31 -1.05 -0.51 -7.57
C GLY A 31 -0.84 0.78 -8.34
N TRP A 32 -1.88 1.59 -8.53
CA TRP A 32 -1.82 2.90 -9.18
C TRP A 32 -1.34 3.96 -8.20
N HIS A 33 -0.42 4.84 -8.61
CA HIS A 33 0.24 5.77 -7.68
C HIS A 33 -0.09 7.23 -8.01
N SER A 34 -0.45 8.03 -7.01
CA SER A 34 -0.42 9.50 -7.09
C SER A 34 0.19 10.08 -5.82
N GLY A 35 1.30 10.81 -5.98
CA GLY A 35 2.10 11.30 -4.85
C GLY A 35 2.49 10.17 -3.89
N ARG A 36 1.93 10.21 -2.68
CA ARG A 36 2.16 9.20 -1.61
C ARG A 36 1.03 8.19 -1.47
N ILE A 37 0.02 8.22 -2.32
CA ILE A 37 -1.11 7.31 -2.26
C ILE A 37 -0.95 6.25 -3.34
N GLU A 38 -1.08 5.00 -2.94
CA GLU A 38 -1.16 3.85 -3.82
C GLU A 38 -2.55 3.22 -3.73
N LEU A 39 -3.24 3.12 -4.86
CA LEU A 39 -4.55 2.49 -5.00
C LEU A 39 -4.38 1.07 -5.54
N ARG A 40 -4.96 0.09 -4.84
CA ARG A 40 -4.94 -1.33 -5.25
C ARG A 40 -6.36 -1.90 -5.32
N PRO A 41 -6.64 -2.79 -6.28
CA PRO A 41 -7.88 -3.55 -6.26
C PRO A 41 -7.93 -4.45 -5.02
N VAL A 42 -9.12 -4.62 -4.48
CA VAL A 42 -9.41 -5.54 -3.38
C VAL A 42 -9.70 -6.91 -3.96
N THR A 43 -8.89 -7.90 -3.58
CA THR A 43 -9.09 -9.32 -3.94
C THR A 43 -9.95 -10.05 -2.91
N ASP A 44 -9.75 -9.72 -1.64
CA ASP A 44 -10.50 -10.22 -0.50
C ASP A 44 -10.77 -9.06 0.48
N THR A 45 -12.05 -8.87 0.81
CA THR A 45 -12.48 -7.80 1.72
C THR A 45 -12.14 -8.10 3.17
N ALA A 46 -12.29 -9.34 3.63
CA ALA A 46 -11.98 -9.73 4.99
C ALA A 46 -10.47 -9.59 5.26
N GLU A 47 -9.65 -10.09 4.34
CA GLU A 47 -8.19 -9.91 4.39
C GLU A 47 -7.82 -8.42 4.40
N THR A 48 -8.45 -7.62 3.54
CA THR A 48 -8.16 -6.18 3.46
C THR A 48 -8.49 -5.45 4.76
N LEU A 49 -9.62 -5.76 5.39
CA LEU A 49 -10.01 -5.13 6.65
C LEU A 49 -9.09 -5.57 7.80
N TRP A 50 -8.74 -6.85 7.88
CA TRP A 50 -7.78 -7.35 8.85
C TRP A 50 -6.41 -6.69 8.67
N ALA A 51 -5.89 -6.65 7.43
CA ALA A 51 -4.60 -6.02 7.13
C ALA A 51 -4.62 -4.51 7.43
N ALA A 52 -5.74 -3.84 7.16
CA ALA A 52 -5.89 -2.41 7.47
C ALA A 52 -5.86 -2.15 8.98
N HIS A 53 -6.49 -3.02 9.77
CA HIS A 53 -6.41 -2.96 11.23
C HIS A 53 -4.98 -3.26 11.71
N ALA A 54 -4.38 -4.36 11.23
CA ALA A 54 -3.09 -4.82 11.69
C ALA A 54 -1.97 -3.82 11.40
N LEU A 55 -1.85 -3.39 10.14
CA LEU A 55 -0.80 -2.46 9.72
C LEU A 55 -1.02 -1.04 10.28
N GLY A 56 -2.28 -0.64 10.48
CA GLY A 56 -2.63 0.63 11.11
C GLY A 56 -2.38 0.68 12.62
N SER A 57 -2.14 -0.47 13.26
CA SER A 57 -1.92 -0.59 14.71
C SER A 57 -0.46 -0.83 15.08
N VAL A 58 0.42 -1.00 14.09
CA VAL A 58 1.85 -1.28 14.32
C VAL A 58 2.74 -0.14 13.87
N SER A 59 3.71 0.19 14.71
CA SER A 59 4.86 1.01 14.37
C SER A 59 6.09 0.26 14.85
N VAL A 60 6.99 -0.06 13.91
CA VAL A 60 8.18 -0.86 14.21
C VAL A 60 9.41 0.00 14.02
N PRO A 61 10.26 0.16 15.05
CA PRO A 61 11.50 0.91 14.93
C PRO A 61 12.35 0.42 13.74
N ASP A 62 12.89 1.40 13.02
CA ASP A 62 13.76 1.21 11.85
C ASP A 62 13.07 0.57 10.63
N LEU A 63 11.76 0.32 10.68
CA LEU A 63 11.00 -0.19 9.54
C LEU A 63 10.05 0.86 8.98
N ARG A 64 10.07 0.98 7.65
CA ARG A 64 9.13 1.80 6.90
C ARG A 64 8.00 0.92 6.40
N ILE A 65 6.82 1.05 6.99
CA ILE A 65 5.63 0.26 6.62
C ILE A 65 4.62 1.21 5.97
N ALA A 66 4.18 0.88 4.75
CA ALA A 66 3.11 1.61 4.09
C ALA A 66 1.83 1.52 4.91
N GLN A 67 1.22 2.66 5.21
CA GLN A 67 0.09 2.75 6.13
C GLN A 67 -1.25 2.65 5.38
N PRO A 68 -2.21 1.83 5.83
CA PRO A 68 -3.55 1.80 5.25
C PRO A 68 -4.19 3.19 5.27
N ALA A 69 -4.58 3.70 4.11
CA ALA A 69 -5.20 5.01 4.00
C ALA A 69 -6.73 4.89 4.00
N ARG A 70 -7.39 5.66 4.87
CA ARG A 70 -8.84 5.75 4.89
C ARG A 70 -9.34 6.70 3.82
N ALA A 71 -10.51 6.37 3.26
CA ALA A 71 -11.27 7.30 2.46
C ALA A 71 -11.73 8.49 3.32
N THR A 72 -12.15 9.58 2.67
CA THR A 72 -12.64 10.80 3.32
C THR A 72 -13.85 10.56 4.22
N ASP A 73 -14.61 9.49 3.98
CA ASP A 73 -15.73 9.03 4.81
C ASP A 73 -15.33 7.99 5.87
N GLY A 74 -14.04 7.72 6.04
CA GLY A 74 -13.49 6.81 7.04
C GLY A 74 -13.41 5.34 6.63
N ARG A 75 -13.96 4.94 5.48
CA ARG A 75 -13.92 3.56 4.99
C ARG A 75 -12.52 3.13 4.55
N GLN A 76 -12.23 1.84 4.70
CA GLN A 76 -10.99 1.21 4.18
C GLN A 76 -11.14 0.70 2.74
N VAL A 77 -12.37 0.42 2.31
CA VAL A 77 -12.69 -0.08 0.97
C VAL A 77 -13.77 0.78 0.33
N VAL A 78 -13.51 1.25 -0.89
CA VAL A 78 -14.47 2.01 -1.69
C VAL A 78 -14.51 1.45 -3.09
N GLY A 79 -15.69 0.96 -3.51
CA GLY A 79 -15.90 0.48 -4.88
C GLY A 79 -14.98 -0.65 -5.32
N GLY A 80 -14.53 -1.52 -4.40
CA GLY A 80 -13.59 -2.61 -4.70
C GLY A 80 -12.12 -2.19 -4.66
N TRP A 81 -11.80 -1.02 -4.12
CA TRP A 81 -10.43 -0.50 -4.04
C TRP A 81 -10.04 -0.18 -2.60
N LYS A 82 -8.75 -0.34 -2.32
CA LYS A 82 -8.07 0.04 -1.08
C LYS A 82 -6.92 0.99 -1.38
N ALA A 83 -6.53 1.77 -0.38
CA ALA A 83 -5.43 2.71 -0.50
C ALA A 83 -4.37 2.46 0.58
N TYR A 84 -3.11 2.68 0.22
CA TYR A 84 -2.00 2.78 1.15
C TYR A 84 -1.31 4.13 0.98
N ARG A 85 -0.76 4.63 2.08
CA ARG A 85 0.13 5.78 2.09
C ARG A 85 1.57 5.26 2.17
N THR A 86 2.37 5.57 1.18
CA THR A 86 3.80 5.25 1.19
C THR A 86 4.47 5.96 2.35
N ALA A 87 5.36 5.27 3.05
CA ALA A 87 6.16 5.84 4.13
C ALA A 87 7.07 6.95 3.61
N ASP A 88 7.47 7.87 4.50
CA ASP A 88 8.39 8.96 4.17
C ASP A 88 9.77 8.44 3.69
N GLY A 89 10.31 9.08 2.65
CA GLY A 89 11.60 8.78 2.02
C GLY A 89 11.45 8.58 0.51
N GLU A 90 12.56 8.66 -0.24
CA GLU A 90 12.61 8.11 -1.61
C GLU A 90 12.15 6.66 -1.48
N ALA A 91 11.00 6.35 -2.09
CA ALA A 91 10.65 4.96 -2.28
C ALA A 91 11.76 4.40 -3.18
N ASP A 92 12.15 3.14 -2.97
CA ASP A 92 12.80 2.37 -4.02
C ASP A 92 11.77 2.26 -5.15
N THR A 93 11.61 3.34 -5.90
CA THR A 93 10.81 3.36 -7.11
C THR A 93 11.46 2.37 -8.06
N ALA A 94 10.71 1.80 -9.00
CA ALA A 94 11.31 0.91 -9.99
C ALA A 94 12.48 1.57 -10.77
N ASP A 95 12.58 2.90 -10.71
CA ASP A 95 13.63 3.72 -11.32
C ASP A 95 14.81 4.03 -10.36
N ASP A 96 14.66 3.85 -9.05
CA ASP A 96 15.72 3.99 -8.05
C ASP A 96 16.35 2.61 -7.80
N VAL A 97 17.32 2.26 -8.64
CA VAL A 97 18.14 1.02 -8.55
C VAL A 97 19.19 1.15 -7.42
N GLY A 98 18.81 1.76 -6.29
CA GLY A 98 19.47 1.52 -5.02
C GLY A 98 19.34 0.03 -4.71
N ALA A 99 20.46 -0.64 -4.42
CA ALA A 99 20.55 -2.09 -4.36
C ALA A 99 19.37 -2.74 -3.64
N ALA A 100 18.70 -3.71 -4.31
CA ALA A 100 17.66 -4.51 -3.70
C ALA A 100 18.15 -5.05 -2.34
N PRO A 101 17.29 -5.06 -1.30
CA PRO A 101 17.70 -5.47 0.04
C PRO A 101 18.27 -6.88 0.02
N GLY A 102 19.28 -7.13 0.86
CA GLY A 102 19.85 -8.46 1.01
C GLY A 102 18.85 -9.43 1.63
N PHE A 103 19.12 -10.74 1.51
CA PHE A 103 18.26 -11.76 2.14
C PHE A 103 18.16 -11.59 3.66
N ASP A 104 19.25 -11.19 4.32
CA ASP A 104 19.27 -10.94 5.76
C ASP A 104 18.33 -9.80 6.15
N ASP A 105 18.26 -8.73 5.35
CA ASP A 105 17.33 -7.62 5.58
C ASP A 105 15.88 -8.07 5.43
N ILE A 106 15.57 -8.87 4.41
CA ILE A 106 14.22 -9.41 4.17
C ILE A 106 13.78 -10.29 5.35
N VAL A 107 14.67 -11.16 5.84
CA VAL A 107 14.40 -12.02 6.99
C VAL A 107 14.20 -11.18 8.25
N LEU A 108 15.07 -10.20 8.50
CA LEU A 108 14.97 -9.31 9.66
C LEU A 108 13.64 -8.53 9.67
N VAL A 109 13.25 -7.95 8.52
CA VAL A 109 11.96 -7.25 8.36
C VAL A 109 10.80 -8.19 8.67
N SER A 110 10.85 -9.41 8.14
CA SER A 110 9.79 -10.42 8.35
C SER A 110 9.62 -10.78 9.82
N VAL A 111 10.72 -11.02 10.55
CA VAL A 111 10.71 -11.33 11.98
C VAL A 111 10.18 -10.16 12.81
N LYS A 112 10.70 -8.96 12.55
CA LYS A 112 10.27 -7.73 13.25
C LYS A 112 8.78 -7.47 13.04
N LEU A 113 8.29 -7.60 11.81
CA LEU A 113 6.86 -7.42 11.50
C LEU A 113 6.01 -8.51 12.18
N HIS A 114 6.43 -9.77 12.13
CA HIS A 114 5.70 -10.87 12.76
C HIS A 114 5.53 -10.65 14.27
N GLN A 115 6.61 -10.27 14.97
CA GLN A 115 6.55 -9.95 16.40
C GLN A 115 5.60 -8.78 16.70
N ALA A 116 5.60 -7.76 15.84
CA ALA A 116 4.75 -6.59 16.00
C ALA A 116 3.25 -6.90 15.81
N VAL A 117 2.88 -7.87 14.97
CA VAL A 117 1.46 -8.24 14.75
C VAL A 117 0.99 -9.42 15.61
N ALA A 118 1.89 -10.14 16.28
CA ALA A 118 1.56 -11.37 17.02
C ALA A 118 0.61 -11.17 18.23
N HIS A 119 0.41 -9.92 18.67
CA HIS A 119 -0.39 -9.58 19.84
C HIS A 119 -1.69 -8.82 19.49
N LEU A 120 -1.99 -8.69 18.19
CA LEU A 120 -3.22 -8.09 17.68
C LEU A 120 -4.35 -9.12 17.62
#